data_AF-A0A9D3ANP4-F1
#
_entry.id   AF-A0A9D3ANP4-F1
#
_cell.length_a   1.000
_cell.length_b   1.000
_cell.length_c   1.000
_cell.angle_alpha   90.00
_cell.angle_beta   90.00
_cell.angle_gamma   90.00
#
_symmetry.space_group_name_H-M   'P 1'
#
loop_
_entity.id
_entity.type
_entity.pdbx_description
1 polymer ?
#
loop_
_entity_poly.entity_id
_entity_poly.type
_entity_poly.pdbx_seq_one_letter_code
_entity_poly.pdbx_strand_id
1 'polypeptide(L)'
;MAKYPEQNLKTEWIYDGITPDAVEWTKSFGEFLTKKQNEIKPLTTGQLRKFFGEIKRIESNVEKYRNDIAMLKPLLAYAVGRDTIKYNKKGQNIINNKTHIKEFAEEVEKGIDAVLNGKNLKSDFNNFVKIIEAIVAYHKYYGGQENNN
;
A
#
# COMPACT_ATOMS: atom_id res chain seq x y z
N MET A 1 -0.10 8.91 -19.27
CA MET A 1 0.61 8.61 -18.01
C MET A 1 -0.46 8.41 -16.95
N ALA A 2 -0.49 7.29 -16.23
CA ALA A 2 -1.39 7.16 -15.08
C ALA A 2 -0.90 8.15 -14.02
N LYS A 3 -1.77 9.07 -13.63
CA LYS A 3 -1.48 10.05 -12.57
C LYS A 3 -1.83 9.40 -11.23
N TYR A 4 -1.25 9.93 -10.17
CA TYR A 4 -1.75 9.65 -8.83
C TYR A 4 -3.27 9.93 -8.79
N PRO A 5 -4.08 9.09 -8.11
CA PRO A 5 -5.54 9.29 -8.04
C PRO A 5 -5.91 10.69 -7.54
N GLU A 6 -7.06 11.23 -7.96
CA GLU A 6 -7.49 12.59 -7.57
C GLU A 6 -7.79 12.73 -6.07
N GLN A 7 -7.95 11.61 -5.38
CA GLN A 7 -8.23 11.54 -3.95
C GLN A 7 -7.36 10.45 -3.29
N ASN A 8 -7.13 10.61 -1.99
CA ASN A 8 -6.49 9.61 -1.16
C ASN A 8 -7.48 8.52 -0.72
N LEU A 9 -6.98 7.50 -0.04
CA LEU A 9 -7.78 6.54 0.71
C LEU A 9 -8.70 7.28 1.68
N LYS A 10 -9.99 6.95 1.61
CA LYS A 10 -11.03 7.47 2.49
C LYS A 10 -11.23 6.55 3.69
N THR A 11 -11.31 7.13 4.88
CA THR A 11 -11.54 6.37 6.12
C THR A 11 -12.92 5.73 6.15
N GLU A 12 -13.89 6.33 5.45
CA GLU A 12 -15.26 5.83 5.27
C GLU A 12 -15.28 4.44 4.61
N TRP A 13 -14.34 4.16 3.69
CA TRP A 13 -14.25 2.83 3.08
C TRP A 13 -13.83 1.74 4.06
N ILE A 14 -13.19 2.14 5.16
CA ILE A 14 -12.80 1.25 6.26
C ILE A 14 -13.98 1.05 7.22
N TYR A 15 -14.66 2.13 7.60
CA TYR A 15 -15.73 2.10 8.61
C TYR A 15 -17.08 1.63 8.06
N ASP A 16 -17.48 2.15 6.90
CA ASP A 16 -18.82 1.95 6.35
C ASP A 16 -18.86 0.81 5.32
N GLY A 17 -17.69 0.38 4.87
CA GLY A 17 -17.50 -0.73 3.93
C GLY A 17 -17.09 -0.31 2.54
N ILE A 18 -16.85 -1.32 1.69
CA ILE A 18 -16.34 -1.14 0.34
C ILE A 18 -17.46 -0.69 -0.60
N THR A 19 -17.31 0.51 -1.13
CA THR A 19 -18.21 1.14 -2.10
C THR A 19 -17.64 1.05 -3.53
N PRO A 20 -18.46 1.27 -4.58
CA PRO A 20 -17.95 1.31 -5.95
C PRO A 20 -16.84 2.35 -6.20
N ASP A 21 -16.88 3.51 -5.52
CA ASP A 21 -15.82 4.51 -5.62
C ASP A 21 -14.51 4.06 -4.96
N ALA A 22 -14.58 3.25 -3.90
CA ALA A 22 -13.39 2.59 -3.33
C ALA A 22 -12.75 1.65 -4.37
N VAL A 23 -13.56 0.85 -5.07
CA VAL A 23 -13.06 -0.06 -6.11
C VAL A 23 -12.39 0.71 -7.25
N GLU A 24 -13.01 1.78 -7.76
CA GLU A 24 -12.42 2.59 -8.83
C GLU A 24 -11.13 3.29 -8.37
N TRP A 25 -11.07 3.71 -7.09
CA TRP A 25 -9.84 4.23 -6.51
C TRP A 25 -8.73 3.16 -6.44
N THR A 26 -9.03 1.94 -5.96
CA THR A 26 -8.03 0.85 -5.91
C THR A 26 -7.51 0.46 -7.28
N LYS A 27 -8.35 0.56 -8.32
CA LYS A 27 -7.98 0.35 -9.71
C LYS A 27 -7.00 1.42 -10.20
N SER A 28 -7.34 2.69 -9.98
CA SER A 28 -6.50 3.84 -10.36
C SER A 28 -5.16 3.82 -9.63
N PHE A 29 -5.18 3.53 -8.32
CA PHE A 29 -3.98 3.45 -7.50
C PHE A 29 -3.13 2.24 -7.86
N GLY A 30 -3.73 1.06 -8.03
CA GLY A 30 -3.05 -0.15 -8.48
C GLY A 30 -2.36 0.06 -9.83
N GLU A 31 -3.01 0.75 -10.77
CA GLU A 31 -2.38 1.14 -12.04
C GLU A 31 -1.21 2.11 -11.83
N PHE A 32 -1.38 3.16 -11.03
CA PHE A 32 -0.33 4.15 -10.74
C PHE A 32 0.96 3.48 -10.26
N LEU A 33 0.86 2.52 -9.35
CA LEU A 33 1.99 1.76 -8.80
C LEU A 33 2.78 0.96 -9.85
N THR A 34 2.20 0.69 -11.04
CA THR A 34 2.89 -0.01 -12.14
C THR A 34 3.66 0.92 -13.08
N LYS A 35 3.48 2.23 -12.98
CA LYS A 35 4.06 3.17 -13.97
C LYS A 35 5.40 3.71 -13.51
N LYS A 36 6.31 3.92 -14.45
CA LYS A 36 7.52 4.72 -14.21
C LYS A 36 7.14 6.21 -14.21
N GLN A 37 7.60 6.96 -13.22
CA GLN A 37 7.44 8.41 -13.15
C GLN A 37 8.79 9.07 -12.89
N ASN A 38 9.31 9.81 -13.86
CA ASN A 38 10.67 10.35 -13.81
C ASN A 38 11.71 9.24 -13.54
N GLU A 39 12.41 9.32 -12.41
CA GLU A 39 13.39 8.34 -11.95
C GLU A 39 12.77 7.26 -11.01
N ILE A 40 11.50 7.42 -10.63
CA ILE A 40 10.77 6.46 -9.78
C ILE A 40 10.28 5.30 -10.65
N LYS A 41 10.66 4.09 -10.26
CA LYS A 41 10.31 2.83 -10.93
C LYS A 41 8.96 2.30 -10.44
N PRO A 42 8.34 1.38 -11.21
CA PRO A 42 7.19 0.63 -10.72
C PRO A 42 7.47 -0.06 -9.38
N LEU A 43 6.46 -0.12 -8.51
CA LEU A 43 6.49 -0.98 -7.33
C LEU A 43 6.42 -2.44 -7.78
N THR A 44 7.23 -3.31 -7.19
CA THR A 44 7.28 -4.71 -7.62
C THR A 44 6.31 -5.59 -6.85
N THR A 45 5.89 -6.68 -7.49
CA THR A 45 4.99 -7.67 -6.88
C THR A 45 5.61 -8.27 -5.61
N GLY A 46 6.94 -8.41 -5.56
CA GLY A 46 7.64 -8.94 -4.38
C GLY A 46 7.56 -8.01 -3.17
N GLN A 47 7.63 -6.68 -3.39
CA GLN A 47 7.45 -5.68 -2.32
C GLN A 47 6.03 -5.74 -1.75
N LEU A 48 5.01 -5.78 -2.63
CA LEU A 48 3.60 -5.92 -2.22
C LEU A 48 3.32 -7.24 -1.51
N ARG A 49 3.82 -8.37 -2.04
CA ARG A 49 3.57 -9.72 -1.49
C ARG A 49 4.05 -9.86 -0.06
N LYS A 50 5.21 -9.27 0.29
CA LYS A 50 5.76 -9.32 1.65
C LYS A 50 4.80 -8.67 2.64
N PHE A 51 4.30 -7.48 2.31
CA PHE A 51 3.35 -6.76 3.15
C PHE A 51 1.99 -7.45 3.21
N PHE A 52 1.50 -7.92 2.05
CA PHE A 52 0.24 -8.64 1.94
C PHE A 52 0.23 -9.93 2.77
N GLY A 53 1.32 -10.69 2.79
CA GLY A 53 1.44 -11.90 3.60
C GLY A 53 1.26 -11.63 5.11
N GLU A 54 1.78 -10.51 5.59
CA GLU A 54 1.63 -10.12 7.00
C GLU A 54 0.18 -9.73 7.32
N ILE A 55 -0.50 -9.02 6.42
CA ILE A 55 -1.92 -8.70 6.55
C ILE A 55 -2.76 -9.98 6.64
N LYS A 56 -2.55 -10.95 5.74
CA LYS A 56 -3.31 -12.22 5.75
C LYS A 56 -3.03 -13.04 7.00
N ARG A 57 -1.83 -12.96 7.57
CA ARG A 57 -1.51 -13.57 8.88
C ARG A 57 -2.38 -12.97 9.98
N ILE A 58 -2.48 -11.64 10.05
CA ILE A 58 -3.31 -10.96 11.05
C ILE A 58 -4.79 -11.29 10.83
N GLU A 59 -5.26 -11.26 9.57
CA GLU A 59 -6.66 -11.55 9.22
C GLU A 59 -7.11 -12.94 9.69
N SER A 60 -6.22 -13.93 9.63
CA SER A 60 -6.52 -15.30 10.08
C SER A 60 -7.04 -15.37 11.52
N ASN A 61 -6.62 -14.42 12.38
CA ASN A 61 -7.15 -14.26 13.72
C ASN A 61 -6.90 -12.83 14.24
N VAL A 62 -7.75 -11.90 13.82
CA VAL A 62 -7.62 -10.46 14.13
C VAL A 62 -7.53 -10.20 15.65
N GLU A 63 -8.33 -10.91 16.45
CA GLU A 63 -8.33 -10.74 17.91
C GLU A 63 -7.00 -11.15 18.54
N LYS A 64 -6.45 -12.29 18.11
CA LYS A 64 -5.15 -12.79 18.58
C LYS A 64 -4.01 -11.84 18.18
N TYR A 65 -4.07 -11.27 16.98
CA TYR A 65 -3.00 -10.47 16.39
C TYR A 65 -3.26 -8.96 16.41
N ARG A 66 -4.21 -8.49 17.23
CA ARG A 66 -4.61 -7.07 17.28
C ARG A 66 -3.44 -6.10 17.49
N ASN A 67 -2.46 -6.47 18.31
CA ASN A 67 -1.29 -5.63 18.59
C ASN A 67 -0.33 -5.56 17.39
N ASP A 68 -0.38 -6.53 16.49
CA ASP A 68 0.47 -6.59 15.30
C ASP A 68 -0.01 -5.61 14.22
N ILE A 69 -1.25 -5.14 14.28
CA ILE A 69 -1.80 -4.14 13.34
C ILE A 69 -0.98 -2.85 13.41
N ALA A 70 -0.64 -2.38 14.61
CA ALA A 70 0.22 -1.21 14.79
C ALA A 70 1.64 -1.44 14.26
N MET A 71 2.10 -2.70 14.23
CA MET A 71 3.42 -3.10 13.72
C MET A 71 3.51 -3.12 12.18
N LEU A 72 2.37 -2.99 11.48
CA LEU A 72 2.36 -2.79 10.04
C LEU A 72 3.03 -1.46 9.64
N LYS A 73 2.92 -0.42 10.48
CA LYS A 73 3.56 0.90 10.24
C LYS A 73 5.10 0.82 10.21
N PRO A 74 5.80 0.31 11.25
CA PRO A 74 7.25 0.17 11.19
C PRO A 74 7.72 -0.78 10.08
N LEU A 75 6.91 -1.78 9.69
CA LEU A 75 7.20 -2.62 8.53
C LEU A 75 7.21 -1.83 7.22
N LEU A 76 6.24 -0.94 7.01
CA LEU A 76 6.19 -0.02 5.87
C LEU A 76 7.35 0.98 5.90
N ALA A 77 7.59 1.61 7.06
CA ALA A 77 8.69 2.56 7.24
C ALA A 77 10.05 1.93 6.90
N TYR A 78 10.28 0.69 7.31
CA TYR A 78 11.48 -0.06 6.94
C TYR A 78 11.58 -0.30 5.43
N ALA A 79 10.47 -0.67 4.77
CA ALA A 79 10.43 -0.88 3.33
C ALA A 79 10.75 0.41 2.56
N VAL A 80 10.16 1.54 2.98
CA VAL A 80 10.44 2.88 2.44
C VAL A 80 11.91 3.23 2.64
N GLY A 81 12.45 3.07 3.85
CA GLY A 81 13.85 3.37 4.16
C GLY A 81 14.84 2.57 3.30
N ARG A 82 14.57 1.28 3.09
CA ARG A 82 15.39 0.39 2.23
C ARG A 82 15.36 0.76 0.76
N ASP A 83 14.26 1.36 0.31
CA ASP A 83 14.07 1.75 -1.09
C ASP A 83 14.62 3.15 -1.40
N THR A 84 15.30 3.79 -0.44
CA THR A 84 15.82 5.15 -0.60
C THR A 84 16.98 5.21 -1.61
N ILE A 85 16.93 6.21 -2.49
CA ILE A 85 18.02 6.79 -3.27
C ILE A 85 18.57 7.96 -2.46
N LYS A 86 19.89 8.02 -2.28
CA LYS A 86 20.58 9.14 -1.63
C LYS A 86 21.26 10.10 -2.63
N TYR A 87 21.53 9.62 -3.83
CA TYR A 87 22.21 10.38 -4.89
C TYR A 87 21.54 10.11 -6.24
N ASN A 88 21.29 11.15 -7.03
CA ASN A 88 20.89 10.95 -8.44
C ASN A 88 22.10 10.56 -9.32
N LYS A 89 21.83 10.28 -10.60
CA LYS A 89 22.87 9.98 -11.62
C LYS A 89 23.92 11.08 -11.80
N LYS A 90 23.65 12.30 -11.31
CA LYS A 90 24.56 13.46 -11.35
C LYS A 90 25.34 13.64 -10.03
N GLY A 91 25.24 12.70 -9.08
CA GLY A 91 25.91 12.78 -7.78
C GLY A 91 25.31 13.79 -6.79
N GLN A 92 24.15 14.36 -7.09
CA GLN A 92 23.49 15.33 -6.21
C GLN A 92 22.72 14.61 -5.10
N ASN A 93 22.86 15.09 -3.86
CA ASN A 93 22.09 14.61 -2.72
C ASN A 93 20.59 14.80 -2.98
N ILE A 94 19.86 13.70 -3.07
CA ILE A 94 18.40 13.67 -3.13
C ILE A 94 17.97 12.53 -2.22
N ILE A 95 17.04 12.79 -1.30
CA ILE A 95 16.37 11.74 -0.53
C ILE A 95 15.03 11.48 -1.23
N ASN A 96 14.97 10.40 -2.02
CA ASN A 96 13.74 9.95 -2.66
C ASN A 96 13.71 8.41 -2.73
N ASN A 97 12.60 7.80 -3.10
CA ASN A 97 12.46 6.36 -3.25
C ASN A 97 12.75 5.88 -4.68
N LYS A 98 13.26 4.65 -4.82
CA LYS A 98 13.53 4.01 -6.12
C LYS A 98 12.24 3.59 -6.82
N THR A 99 11.23 3.27 -6.03
CA THR A 99 9.92 2.76 -6.45
C THR A 99 8.81 3.55 -5.78
N HIS A 100 7.56 3.33 -6.20
CA HIS A 100 6.37 3.92 -5.59
C HIS A 100 6.01 3.36 -4.18
N ILE A 101 6.98 2.84 -3.44
CA ILE A 101 6.75 2.25 -2.11
C ILE A 101 6.31 3.30 -1.10
N LYS A 102 6.73 4.55 -1.27
CA LYS A 102 6.39 5.64 -0.36
C LYS A 102 4.91 6.00 -0.49
N GLU A 103 4.44 6.17 -1.72
CA GLU A 103 3.05 6.43 -2.03
C GLU A 103 2.15 5.28 -1.56
N PHE A 104 2.58 4.03 -1.76
CA PHE A 104 1.90 2.87 -1.18
C PHE A 104 1.84 2.94 0.34
N ALA A 105 2.96 3.18 1.01
CA ALA A 105 3.02 3.25 2.47
C ALA A 105 2.11 4.36 3.03
N GLU A 106 2.12 5.55 2.43
CA GLU A 106 1.30 6.68 2.87
C GLU A 106 -0.21 6.38 2.84
N GLU A 107 -0.71 5.73 1.77
CA GLU A 107 -2.12 5.34 1.69
C GLU A 107 -2.47 4.20 2.64
N VAL A 108 -1.57 3.25 2.79
CA VAL A 108 -1.77 2.09 3.66
C VAL A 108 -1.73 2.50 5.14
N GLU A 109 -0.87 3.44 5.53
CA GLU A 109 -0.82 3.98 6.89
C GLU A 109 -2.13 4.68 7.27
N LYS A 110 -2.78 5.40 6.35
CA LYS A 110 -4.13 5.96 6.57
C LYS A 110 -5.14 4.87 6.86
N GLY A 111 -5.09 3.76 6.11
CA GLY A 111 -5.94 2.59 6.35
C GLY A 111 -5.67 1.94 7.71
N ILE A 112 -4.41 1.80 8.10
CA ILE A 112 -4.02 1.27 9.42
C ILE A 112 -4.54 2.18 10.53
N ASP A 113 -4.36 3.50 10.41
CA ASP A 113 -4.87 4.47 11.39
C ASP A 113 -6.38 4.43 11.48
N ALA A 114 -7.08 4.28 10.35
CA ALA A 114 -8.52 4.13 10.35
C ALA A 114 -8.93 2.91 11.18
N VAL A 115 -8.33 1.73 10.93
CA VAL A 115 -8.60 0.51 11.69
C VAL A 115 -8.35 0.69 13.19
N LEU A 116 -7.21 1.30 13.57
CA LEU A 116 -6.84 1.47 14.98
C LEU A 116 -7.78 2.44 15.72
N ASN A 117 -8.33 3.43 15.03
CA ASN A 117 -9.29 4.40 15.57
C ASN A 117 -10.77 3.97 15.39
N GLY A 118 -10.99 2.84 14.73
CA GLY A 118 -12.32 2.33 14.41
C GLY A 118 -13.06 1.77 15.63
N LYS A 119 -14.35 1.53 15.44
CA LYS A 119 -15.23 1.02 16.51
C LYS A 119 -15.34 -0.51 16.49
N ASN A 120 -15.08 -1.14 15.35
CA ASN A 120 -15.23 -2.58 15.18
C ASN A 120 -13.99 -3.14 14.47
N LEU A 121 -12.97 -3.43 15.27
CA LEU A 121 -11.65 -3.88 14.82
C LEU A 121 -11.73 -4.96 13.73
N LYS A 122 -12.60 -5.95 13.91
CA LYS A 122 -12.73 -7.06 12.96
C LYS A 122 -13.33 -6.63 11.62
N SER A 123 -14.43 -5.87 11.61
CA SER A 123 -15.00 -5.39 10.35
C SER A 123 -14.09 -4.38 9.66
N ASP A 124 -13.52 -3.46 10.44
CA ASP A 124 -12.66 -2.39 9.96
C ASP A 124 -11.39 -2.99 9.33
N PHE A 125 -10.76 -3.96 10.01
CA PHE A 125 -9.60 -4.67 9.47
C PHE A 125 -9.96 -5.52 8.23
N ASN A 126 -11.13 -6.16 8.19
CA ASN A 126 -11.56 -6.90 7.00
C ASN A 126 -11.80 -5.98 5.78
N ASN A 127 -12.34 -4.78 6.00
CA ASN A 127 -12.50 -3.80 4.93
C ASN A 127 -11.13 -3.30 4.45
N PHE A 128 -10.21 -3.02 5.37
CA PHE A 128 -8.82 -2.72 5.04
C PHE A 128 -8.17 -3.82 4.18
N VAL A 129 -8.30 -5.09 4.58
CA VAL A 129 -7.76 -6.23 3.81
C VAL A 129 -8.29 -6.23 2.39
N LYS A 130 -9.61 -6.05 2.19
CA LYS A 130 -10.24 -6.03 0.86
C LYS A 130 -9.69 -4.91 -0.03
N ILE A 131 -9.42 -3.72 0.53
CA ILE A 131 -8.79 -2.62 -0.19
C ILE A 131 -7.39 -3.02 -0.67
N ILE A 132 -6.57 -3.60 0.21
CA ILE A 132 -5.22 -4.05 -0.15
C ILE A 132 -5.26 -5.18 -1.19
N GLU A 133 -6.19 -6.12 -1.06
CA GLU A 133 -6.41 -7.18 -2.05
C GLU A 133 -6.75 -6.61 -3.43
N ALA A 134 -7.65 -5.61 -3.48
CA ALA A 134 -8.02 -4.96 -4.72
C ALA A 134 -6.84 -4.19 -5.35
N ILE A 135 -6.03 -3.48 -4.54
CA ILE A 135 -4.80 -2.81 -5.02
C ILE A 135 -3.84 -3.83 -5.64
N VAL A 136 -3.58 -4.96 -4.96
CA VAL A 136 -2.68 -6.01 -5.46
C VAL A 136 -3.23 -6.67 -6.72
N ALA A 137 -4.54 -6.91 -6.77
CA ALA A 137 -5.21 -7.48 -7.95
C ALA A 137 -5.08 -6.56 -9.16
N TYR A 138 -5.37 -5.26 -9.00
CA TYR A 138 -5.25 -4.30 -10.09
C TYR A 138 -3.80 -4.02 -10.48
N HIS A 139 -2.88 -3.94 -9.51
CA HIS A 139 -1.44 -3.86 -9.79
C HIS A 139 -0.98 -5.02 -10.68
N LYS A 140 -1.39 -6.25 -10.35
CA LYS A 140 -1.12 -7.43 -11.18
C LYS A 140 -1.77 -7.33 -12.56
N TYR A 141 -3.04 -6.92 -12.62
CA TYR A 141 -3.79 -6.74 -13.87
C TYR A 141 -3.10 -5.75 -14.83
N TYR A 142 -2.56 -4.65 -14.31
CA TYR A 142 -1.87 -3.62 -15.10
C TYR A 142 -0.38 -3.93 -15.39
N GLY A 143 0.08 -5.15 -15.14
CA GLY A 143 1.42 -5.60 -15.51
C GLY A 143 2.49 -5.35 -14.45
N GLY A 144 2.14 -5.40 -13.17
CA GLY A 144 3.09 -5.36 -12.06
C GLY A 144 4.27 -6.31 -12.24
N GLN A 145 5.49 -5.76 -12.23
CA GLN A 145 6.72 -6.52 -12.49
C GLN A 145 7.04 -7.45 -11.31
N GLU A 146 7.39 -8.69 -11.60
CA GLU A 146 7.97 -9.60 -10.61
C GLU A 146 9.42 -9.18 -10.30
N ASN A 147 9.84 -9.37 -9.04
CA ASN A 147 11.26 -9.24 -8.71
C ASN A 147 12.00 -10.43 -9.35
N ASN A 148 12.68 -10.20 -10.47
CA ASN A 148 13.72 -11.10 -10.94
C ASN A 148 14.96 -10.84 -10.07
N ASN A 149 15.04 -11.52 -8.91
CA ASN A 149 16.28 -11.67 -8.17
C ASN A 149 17.11 -12.78 -8.79
#